data_AF-A1DS31-F1
#
_entry.id   AF-A1DS31-F1
#
_cell.length_a   1.000
_cell.length_b   1.000
_cell.length_c   1.000
_cell.angle_alpha   90.00
_cell.angle_beta   90.00
_cell.angle_gamma   90.00
#
_symmetry.space_group_name_H-M   'P 1'
#
loop_
_entity.id
_entity.type
_entity.pdbx_description
1 polymer ?
#
loop_
_entity_poly.entity_id
_entity_poly.type
_entity_poly.pdbx_seq_one_letter_code
_entity_poly.pdbx_strand_id
1 'polypeptide(L)' 'ALLRQYSTGASLIVMTLPMPRKGTCTAPMYMAWLEMLTKDMPPFLLVRGNQTSVLTFYS' A
#
# COMPACT_ATOMS: atom_id res chain seq x y z
N ALA A 1 -11.66 -2.39 6.29
CA ALA A 1 -13.07 -1.92 6.31
C ALA A 1 -13.30 -0.81 5.29
N LEU A 2 -12.65 0.36 5.42
CA LEU A 2 -12.83 1.49 4.49
C LEU A 2 -12.51 1.15 3.03
N LEU A 3 -11.37 0.51 2.75
CA LEU A 3 -10.98 0.15 1.39
C LEU A 3 -12.03 -0.72 0.68
N ARG A 4 -12.54 -1.72 1.37
CA ARG A 4 -13.59 -2.60 0.83
C ARG A 4 -14.89 -1.83 0.60
N GLN A 5 -15.28 -0.92 1.49
CA GLN A 5 -16.50 -0.14 1.32
C GLN A 5 -16.47 0.77 0.07
N TYR A 6 -15.33 1.39 -0.23
CA TYR A 6 -15.23 2.41 -1.28
C TYR A 6 -14.53 1.95 -2.56
N SER A 7 -13.83 0.83 -2.54
CA SER A 7 -12.94 0.42 -3.64
C SER A 7 -13.13 -1.03 -4.10
N THR A 8 -14.19 -1.73 -3.67
CA THR A 8 -14.47 -3.11 -4.14
C THR A 8 -14.73 -3.18 -5.65
N GLY A 9 -15.29 -2.13 -6.25
CA GLY A 9 -15.56 -2.07 -7.71
C GLY A 9 -14.44 -1.45 -8.55
N ALA A 10 -13.28 -1.14 -7.96
CA ALA A 10 -12.18 -0.51 -8.69
C ALA A 10 -11.47 -1.53 -9.59
N SER A 11 -10.98 -1.08 -10.76
CA SER A 11 -10.16 -1.90 -11.65
C SER A 11 -8.73 -2.11 -11.13
N LEU A 12 -8.20 -1.13 -10.40
CA LEU A 12 -6.88 -1.13 -9.78
C LEU A 12 -6.90 -0.19 -8.57
N ILE A 13 -6.24 -0.59 -7.48
CA ILE A 13 -6.04 0.26 -6.30
C ILE A 13 -4.56 0.55 -6.14
N VAL A 14 -4.21 1.83 -6.13
CA VAL A 14 -2.85 2.31 -5.86
C VAL A 14 -2.84 2.92 -4.47
N MET A 15 -1.98 2.41 -3.60
CA MET A 15 -1.87 2.86 -2.21
C MET A 15 -0.41 2.97 -1.77
N THR A 16 -0.14 3.89 -0.87
CA THR A 16 1.18 4.02 -0.24
C THR A 16 1.55 2.74 0.52
N LEU A 17 2.70 2.15 0.21
CA LEU A 17 3.27 1.03 0.96
C LEU A 17 3.63 1.52 2.37
N PRO A 18 2.98 1.00 3.42
CA PRO A 18 3.33 1.40 4.75
C PRO A 18 4.63 0.69 5.18
N MET A 19 5.61 1.44 5.69
CA MET A 19 6.90 0.87 6.08
C MET A 19 7.11 1.05 7.59
N PRO A 20 7.22 -0.04 8.38
CA PRO A 20 7.56 0.05 9.78
C PRO A 20 9.00 0.54 9.98
N ARG A 21 9.30 1.13 11.14
CA ARG A 21 10.68 1.48 11.50
C ARG A 21 11.49 0.20 11.73
N LYS A 22 12.78 0.24 11.42
CA LYS A 22 13.67 -0.92 11.63
C LYS A 22 13.63 -1.33 13.12
N GLY A 23 13.42 -2.61 13.38
CA GLY A 23 13.38 -3.18 14.73
C GLY A 23 12.04 -3.10 15.47
N THR A 24 11.01 -2.43 14.94
CA THR A 24 9.70 -2.33 15.61
C THR A 24 8.73 -3.46 15.27
N CYS A 25 8.95 -4.16 14.15
CA CYS A 25 8.13 -5.28 13.70
C CYS A 25 9.00 -6.40 13.15
N THR A 26 8.60 -7.65 13.40
CA THR A 26 9.21 -8.82 12.78
C THR A 26 8.76 -8.92 11.32
N ALA A 27 9.58 -9.54 10.47
CA ALA A 27 9.24 -9.80 9.07
C ALA A 27 7.86 -10.50 8.89
N PRO A 28 7.52 -11.58 9.64
CA PRO A 28 6.21 -12.23 9.49
C PRO A 28 5.05 -11.32 9.92
N MET A 29 5.22 -10.51 10.96
CA MET A 29 4.18 -9.56 11.38
C MET A 29 3.92 -8.48 10.33
N TYR A 30 4.97 -8.01 9.67
CA TYR A 30 4.85 -7.07 8.55
C TYR A 30 4.13 -7.70 7.35
N MET A 31 4.49 -8.94 6.99
CA MET A 31 3.83 -9.67 5.90
C MET A 31 2.35 -9.94 6.19
N ALA A 32 2.02 -10.36 7.42
CA ALA A 32 0.63 -10.57 7.85
C ALA A 32 -0.18 -9.27 7.78
N TRP A 33 0.43 -8.13 8.08
CA TRP A 33 -0.24 -6.84 7.96
C TRP A 33 -0.52 -6.46 6.50
N LEU A 34 0.43 -6.67 5.60
CA LEU A 34 0.24 -6.45 4.17
C LEU A 34 -0.86 -7.37 3.60
N GLU A 35 -0.87 -8.63 4.00
CA GLU A 35 -1.90 -9.60 3.60
C GLU A 35 -3.29 -9.15 4.10
N MET A 36 -3.40 -8.73 5.35
CA MET A 36 -4.66 -8.22 5.90
C MET A 36 -5.16 -6.95 5.20
N LEU A 37 -4.25 -6.12 4.65
CA LEU A 37 -4.60 -4.92 3.89
C LEU A 37 -5.12 -5.23 2.48
N THR A 38 -4.58 -6.25 1.83
CA THR A 38 -4.90 -6.60 0.43
C THR A 38 -5.93 -7.72 0.30
N LYS A 39 -6.29 -8.37 1.40
CA LYS A 39 -7.26 -9.47 1.42
C LYS A 39 -8.62 -9.05 0.85
N ASP A 40 -9.15 -9.87 -0.06
CA ASP A 40 -10.44 -9.68 -0.75
C ASP A 40 -10.56 -8.34 -1.51
N MET A 41 -9.45 -7.79 -2.00
CA MET A 41 -9.45 -6.56 -2.79
C MET A 41 -9.17 -6.85 -4.27
N PRO A 42 -9.62 -5.98 -5.20
CA PRO A 42 -9.17 -5.97 -6.59
C PRO A 42 -7.63 -5.82 -6.71
N PRO A 43 -7.05 -5.91 -7.93
CA PRO A 43 -5.61 -5.75 -8.13
C PRO A 43 -5.05 -4.54 -7.35
N PHE A 44 -4.01 -4.78 -6.56
CA PHE A 44 -3.48 -3.82 -5.59
C PHE A 44 -2.01 -3.53 -5.89
N LEU A 45 -1.65 -2.25 -5.97
CA LEU A 45 -0.29 -1.79 -6.17
C LEU A 45 0.15 -0.94 -4.97
N LEU A 46 1.10 -1.46 -4.21
CA LEU A 46 1.70 -0.76 -3.08
C LEU A 46 2.93 0.01 -3.53
N VAL A 47 2.91 1.34 -3.37
CA VAL A 47 3.96 2.23 -3.88
C VAL A 47 4.66 2.94 -2.72
N ARG A 48 5.99 2.97 -2.76
CA ARG A 48 6.81 3.73 -1.80
C ARG A 48 7.64 4.77 -2.54
N GLY A 49 7.48 6.04 -2.20
CA GLY A 49 8.37 7.08 -2.69
C GLY A 49 9.78 6.95 -2.08
N ASN A 50 10.79 7.37 -2.83
CA ASN A 50 12.18 7.45 -2.36
C ASN A 50 12.51 8.78 -1.63
N GLN A 51 11.49 9.47 -1.10
CA GLN A 51 11.60 10.76 -0.42
C GLN A 51 12.21 11.91 -1.27
N THR A 52 12.29 11.74 -2.59
CA THR A 52 12.71 12.78 -3.55
C THR A 52 11.49 13.43 -4.20
N SER A 53 11.54 14.75 -4.46
CA SER A 53 10.45 15.46 -5.14
C SER A 53 10.32 15.01 -6.60
N VAL A 54 9.09 14.73 -7.05
CA VAL A 54 8.79 14.24 -8.41
C VAL A 54 7.88 15.22 -9.18
N LEU A 55 7.50 16.37 -8.60
CA LEU A 55 6.60 17.33 -9.24
C LEU A 55 7.24 18.14 -10.39
N THR A 56 8.48 17.84 -10.77
CA THR A 56 9.19 18.49 -11.89
C THR A 56 8.98 17.80 -13.25
N PHE A 57 8.16 16.75 -13.32
CA PHE A 57 7.76 16.14 -14.59
C PHE A 57 6.45 16.77 -15.10
N TYR A 58 6.55 17.89 -15.79
CA TYR A 58 5.54 18.29 -16.78
C TYR A 58 5.98 17.73 -18.13
N SER A 59 5.12 16.93 -18.77
CA SER A 59 5.30 16.49 -20.16
C SER A 59 4.88 17.57 -21.14
#